data_AF-A0A954N3C3-F1
#
_entry.id   AF-A0A954N3C3-F1
#
_cell.length_a   1.000
_cell.length_b   1.000
_cell.length_c   1.000
_cell.angle_alpha   90.00
_cell.angle_beta   90.00
_cell.angle_gamma   90.00
#
_symmetry.space_group_name_H-M   'P 1'
#
loop_
_entity.id
_entity.type
_entity.pdbx_description
1 polymer ?
#
loop_
_entity_poly.entity_id
_entity_poly.type
_entity_poly.pdbx_seq_one_letter_code
_entity_poly.pdbx_strand_id
1 'polypeptide(L)'
;PRAQRQHLEKNYKGGIVQFVEDCIEAVFTKLPLKDNYFWRVYLTGEYTPTCCPEYVREENFERLKVLVDRVQTTTCSVLDFVKQYPERISRFVLLDHMDWLSTSRYPILVQEWQWIVNRAAPNARILWRSGGLETGFVDNVRIDVGGESKLVGELLEYNRELAAELHEKDRVHTYGSFHIADLKL
;
A
#
# COMPACT_ATOMS: atom_id res chain seq x y z
N PRO A 1 -14.67 2.59 2.21
CA PRO A 1 -15.10 2.03 3.52
C PRO A 1 -15.34 3.13 4.58
N ARG A 2 -16.16 2.93 5.63
CA ARG A 2 -16.53 4.01 6.59
C ARG A 2 -15.31 4.72 7.23
N ALA A 3 -14.27 3.97 7.58
CA ALA A 3 -13.03 4.52 8.15
C ALA A 3 -12.29 5.45 7.17
N GLN A 4 -12.16 5.04 5.90
CA GLN A 4 -11.56 5.89 4.86
C GLN A 4 -12.37 7.16 4.62
N ARG A 5 -13.70 7.07 4.63
CA ARG A 5 -14.56 8.27 4.49
C ARG A 5 -14.33 9.25 5.63
N GLN A 6 -14.30 8.76 6.87
CA GLN A 6 -14.05 9.61 8.05
C GLN A 6 -12.66 10.27 8.02
N HIS A 7 -11.65 9.55 7.53
CA HIS A 7 -10.31 10.11 7.39
C HIS A 7 -10.24 11.19 6.30
N LEU A 8 -10.86 10.96 5.15
CA LEU A 8 -10.97 11.92 4.05
C LEU A 8 -11.80 13.15 4.45
N GLU A 9 -12.95 12.97 5.11
CA GLU A 9 -13.81 14.06 5.60
C GLU A 9 -13.09 14.97 6.61
N LYS A 10 -12.14 14.41 7.39
CA LYS A 10 -11.40 15.16 8.40
C LYS A 10 -10.23 15.97 7.81
N ASN A 11 -9.63 15.49 6.73
CA ASN A 11 -8.35 16.00 6.22
C ASN A 11 -8.44 16.65 4.82
N TYR A 12 -9.56 16.50 4.12
CA TYR A 12 -9.80 17.12 2.81
C TYR A 12 -10.84 18.23 2.94
N LYS A 13 -10.47 19.50 2.69
CA LYS A 13 -11.33 20.68 2.92
C LYS A 13 -12.69 20.63 2.20
N GLY A 14 -12.80 19.90 1.09
CA GLY A 14 -14.05 19.72 0.32
C GLY A 14 -14.83 18.44 0.64
N GLY A 15 -14.37 17.63 1.60
CA GLY A 15 -14.99 16.35 1.93
C GLY A 15 -14.89 15.31 0.81
N ILE A 16 -15.64 14.21 0.95
CA ILE A 16 -15.57 13.06 0.04
C ILE A 16 -16.09 13.38 -1.37
N VAL A 17 -17.03 14.32 -1.51
CA VAL A 17 -17.61 14.69 -2.80
C VAL A 17 -16.58 15.41 -3.64
N GLN A 18 -15.92 16.43 -3.08
CA GLN A 18 -14.84 17.12 -3.79
C GLN A 18 -13.68 16.18 -4.10
N PHE A 19 -13.33 15.26 -3.20
CA PHE A 19 -12.30 14.26 -3.47
C PHE A 19 -12.67 13.36 -4.66
N VAL A 20 -13.93 12.90 -4.74
CA VAL A 20 -14.42 12.11 -5.87
C VAL A 20 -14.45 12.95 -7.16
N GLU A 21 -14.88 14.21 -7.09
CA GLU A 21 -14.86 15.14 -8.22
C GLU A 21 -13.44 15.40 -8.71
N ASP A 22 -12.49 15.65 -7.82
CA ASP A 22 -11.07 15.85 -8.15
C ASP A 22 -10.44 14.57 -8.73
N CYS A 23 -10.78 13.39 -8.19
CA CYS A 23 -10.35 12.10 -8.75
C CYS A 23 -10.92 11.88 -10.15
N ILE A 24 -12.21 12.16 -10.35
CA ILE A 24 -12.87 12.06 -11.66
C ILE A 24 -12.24 13.07 -12.62
N GLU A 25 -12.09 14.33 -12.22
CA GLU A 25 -11.45 15.36 -13.04
C GLU A 25 -10.03 14.95 -13.42
N ALA A 26 -9.20 14.50 -12.48
CA ALA A 26 -7.85 14.03 -12.77
C ALA A 26 -7.85 12.85 -13.77
N VAL A 27 -8.74 11.88 -13.58
CA VAL A 27 -8.86 10.69 -14.44
C VAL A 27 -9.33 11.05 -15.85
N PHE A 28 -10.28 11.97 -15.98
CA PHE A 28 -10.89 12.30 -17.27
C PHE A 28 -10.24 13.48 -18.01
N THR A 29 -9.48 14.34 -17.33
CA THR A 29 -8.86 15.53 -17.93
C THR A 29 -7.33 15.47 -17.97
N LYS A 30 -6.68 14.80 -17.00
CA LYS A 30 -5.21 14.81 -16.86
C LYS A 30 -4.56 13.48 -17.24
N LEU A 31 -5.29 12.36 -17.11
CA LEU A 31 -4.79 11.04 -17.48
C LEU A 31 -5.31 10.62 -18.87
N PRO A 32 -4.44 10.34 -19.86
CA PRO A 32 -4.90 9.83 -21.14
C PRO A 32 -5.53 8.45 -20.94
N LEU A 33 -6.85 8.33 -21.15
CA LEU A 33 -7.60 7.06 -21.09
C LEU A 33 -6.99 5.97 -21.98
N LYS A 34 -6.33 6.36 -23.08
CA LYS A 34 -5.60 5.45 -23.96
C LYS A 34 -4.46 4.69 -23.27
N ASP A 35 -3.91 5.23 -22.18
CA ASP A 35 -2.76 4.65 -21.46
C ASP A 35 -3.12 4.18 -20.04
N ASN A 36 -4.34 4.48 -19.57
CA ASN A 36 -4.83 4.11 -18.25
C ASN A 36 -5.77 2.89 -18.29
N TYR A 37 -5.19 1.69 -18.29
CA TYR A 37 -5.93 0.42 -18.32
C TYR A 37 -6.89 0.24 -17.12
N PHE A 38 -6.61 0.88 -15.96
CA PHE A 38 -7.48 0.74 -14.79
C PHE A 38 -8.88 1.29 -15.05
N TRP A 39 -8.99 2.44 -15.71
CA TRP A 39 -10.28 3.06 -16.03
C TRP A 39 -10.87 2.57 -17.35
N ARG A 40 -10.01 2.22 -18.33
CA ARG A 40 -10.47 1.69 -19.62
C ARG A 40 -11.44 0.52 -19.44
N VAL A 41 -11.11 -0.46 -18.60
CA VAL A 41 -11.94 -1.66 -18.44
C VAL A 41 -13.33 -1.34 -17.89
N TYR A 42 -13.44 -0.37 -16.98
CA TYR A 42 -14.74 0.06 -16.45
C TYR A 42 -15.58 0.81 -17.50
N LEU A 43 -14.92 1.57 -18.39
CA LEU A 43 -15.61 2.38 -19.40
C LEU A 43 -15.95 1.62 -20.68
N THR A 44 -15.12 0.65 -21.06
CA THR A 44 -15.20 -0.03 -22.36
C THR A 44 -15.49 -1.53 -22.25
N GLY A 45 -15.38 -2.12 -21.05
CA GLY A 45 -15.60 -3.54 -20.80
C GLY A 45 -14.44 -4.45 -21.21
N GLU A 46 -13.34 -3.91 -21.72
CA GLU A 46 -12.20 -4.70 -22.23
C GLU A 46 -10.85 -3.99 -22.04
N TYR A 47 -9.75 -4.73 -22.23
CA TYR A 47 -8.39 -4.21 -22.38
C TYR A 47 -7.94 -4.27 -23.85
N THR A 48 -6.90 -3.50 -24.22
CA THR A 48 -6.21 -3.70 -25.53
C THR A 48 -4.80 -4.24 -25.31
N PRO A 49 -4.16 -4.81 -26.35
CA PRO A 49 -2.74 -5.18 -26.28
C PRO A 49 -1.82 -4.01 -25.88
N THR A 50 -2.17 -2.78 -26.24
CA THR A 50 -1.40 -1.57 -25.93
C THR A 50 -1.76 -0.93 -24.58
N CYS A 51 -2.95 -1.24 -24.04
CA CYS A 51 -3.50 -0.68 -22.81
C CYS A 51 -4.12 -1.78 -21.94
N CYS A 52 -3.24 -2.49 -21.23
CA CYS A 52 -3.59 -3.58 -20.32
C CYS A 52 -2.66 -3.58 -19.09
N PRO A 53 -3.03 -4.29 -18.00
CA PRO A 53 -2.15 -4.45 -16.85
C PRO A 53 -0.76 -4.97 -17.24
N GLU A 54 0.28 -4.47 -16.57
CA GLU A 54 1.66 -4.82 -16.91
C GLU A 54 1.92 -6.34 -16.86
N TYR A 55 1.23 -7.06 -15.95
CA TYR A 55 1.35 -8.50 -15.80
C TYR A 55 0.64 -9.33 -16.89
N VAL A 56 -0.20 -8.72 -17.73
CA VAL A 56 -0.84 -9.41 -18.88
C VAL A 56 -0.22 -9.04 -20.22
N ARG A 57 0.72 -8.08 -20.27
CA ARG A 57 1.54 -7.87 -21.48
C ARG A 57 2.28 -9.15 -21.82
N GLU A 58 2.27 -9.56 -23.08
CA GLU A 58 2.81 -10.85 -23.53
C GLU A 58 4.24 -11.12 -23.00
N GLU A 59 5.14 -10.14 -23.13
CA GLU A 59 6.52 -10.24 -22.64
C GLU A 59 6.63 -10.47 -21.13
N ASN A 60 5.73 -9.88 -20.33
CA ASN A 60 5.73 -10.00 -18.88
C ASN A 60 4.97 -11.25 -18.42
N PHE A 61 3.91 -11.60 -19.12
CA PHE A 61 3.12 -12.80 -18.86
C PHE A 61 4.00 -14.05 -18.99
N GLU A 62 4.76 -14.20 -20.07
CA GLU A 62 5.63 -15.37 -20.25
C GLU A 62 6.73 -15.43 -19.18
N ARG A 63 7.26 -14.28 -18.74
CA ARG A 63 8.22 -14.20 -17.62
C ARG A 63 7.60 -14.59 -16.28
N LEU A 64 6.36 -14.20 -16.01
CA LEU A 64 5.65 -14.52 -14.77
C LEU A 64 5.14 -15.96 -14.75
N LYS A 65 4.74 -16.49 -15.90
CA LYS A 65 4.21 -17.84 -16.07
C LYS A 65 5.19 -18.91 -15.60
N VAL A 66 6.49 -18.77 -15.91
CA VAL A 66 7.52 -19.71 -15.44
C VAL A 66 7.83 -19.57 -13.93
N LEU A 67 7.31 -18.53 -13.27
CA LEU A 67 7.46 -18.28 -11.83
C LEU A 67 6.19 -18.60 -11.04
N VAL A 68 5.14 -19.11 -11.68
CA VAL A 68 3.83 -19.32 -11.04
C VAL A 68 3.92 -20.24 -9.83
N ASP A 69 4.80 -21.24 -9.86
CA ASP A 69 5.03 -22.17 -8.74
C ASP A 69 5.65 -21.50 -7.50
N ARG A 70 6.14 -20.26 -7.64
CA ARG A 70 6.65 -19.44 -6.52
C ARG A 70 5.56 -18.59 -5.88
N VAL A 71 4.36 -18.54 -6.46
CA VAL A 71 3.23 -17.78 -5.94
C VAL A 71 2.45 -18.68 -4.99
N GLN A 72 2.25 -18.18 -3.77
CA GLN A 72 1.43 -18.86 -2.76
C GLN A 72 0.31 -17.93 -2.34
N THR A 73 -0.88 -18.50 -2.19
CA THR A 73 -2.06 -17.79 -1.68
C THR A 73 -2.41 -18.32 -0.31
N THR A 74 -2.61 -17.42 0.64
CA THR A 74 -2.99 -17.78 2.01
C THR A 74 -4.26 -17.04 2.40
N THR A 75 -5.18 -17.75 3.06
CA THR A 75 -6.42 -17.16 3.60
C THR A 75 -6.30 -17.03 5.11
N CYS A 76 -5.73 -15.90 5.55
CA CYS A 76 -5.65 -15.53 6.97
C CYS A 76 -5.47 -14.01 7.11
N SER A 77 -5.37 -13.51 8.35
CA SER A 77 -5.00 -12.10 8.57
C SER A 77 -3.51 -11.86 8.27
N VAL A 78 -3.13 -10.62 7.96
CA VAL A 78 -1.72 -10.25 7.73
C VAL A 78 -0.87 -10.56 8.98
N LEU A 79 -1.37 -10.20 10.17
CA LEU A 79 -0.74 -10.55 11.44
C LEU A 79 -0.50 -12.06 11.58
N ASP A 80 -1.51 -12.88 11.32
CA ASP A 80 -1.37 -14.34 11.43
C ASP A 80 -0.37 -14.89 10.41
N PHE A 81 -0.41 -14.39 9.17
CA PHE A 81 0.54 -14.78 8.12
C PHE A 81 1.97 -14.48 8.56
N VAL A 82 2.27 -13.24 8.93
CA VAL A 82 3.63 -12.83 9.31
C VAL A 82 4.12 -13.61 10.53
N LYS A 83 3.25 -13.84 11.52
CA LYS A 83 3.59 -14.62 12.71
C LYS A 83 3.99 -16.07 12.38
N GLN A 84 3.26 -16.72 11.47
CA GLN A 84 3.42 -18.13 11.12
C GLN A 84 4.45 -18.38 10.02
N TYR A 85 4.78 -17.37 9.20
CA TYR A 85 5.71 -17.55 8.08
C TYR A 85 7.10 -17.99 8.60
N PRO A 86 7.65 -19.11 8.10
CA PRO A 86 8.84 -19.72 8.69
C PRO A 86 10.12 -18.92 8.42
N GLU A 87 10.18 -18.25 7.27
CA GLU A 87 11.37 -17.54 6.81
C GLU A 87 11.33 -16.03 7.17
N ARG A 88 12.39 -15.33 6.78
CA ARG A 88 12.45 -13.87 6.85
C ARG A 88 11.87 -13.25 5.59
N ILE A 89 11.13 -12.15 5.73
CA ILE A 89 10.48 -11.45 4.63
C ILE A 89 11.29 -10.20 4.29
N SER A 90 11.69 -10.07 3.02
CA SER A 90 12.49 -8.94 2.55
C SER A 90 11.66 -7.82 1.92
N ARG A 91 10.42 -8.09 1.49
CA ARG A 91 9.54 -7.10 0.87
C ARG A 91 8.13 -7.24 1.41
N PHE A 92 7.60 -6.14 1.93
CA PHE A 92 6.21 -6.04 2.39
C PHE A 92 5.49 -5.04 1.49
N VAL A 93 4.38 -5.47 0.87
CA VAL A 93 3.51 -4.60 0.09
C VAL A 93 2.15 -4.61 0.77
N LEU A 94 1.94 -3.61 1.61
CA LEU A 94 0.74 -3.43 2.41
C LEU A 94 -0.18 -2.44 1.68
N LEU A 95 -1.49 -2.63 1.78
CA LEU A 95 -2.44 -1.67 1.23
C LEU A 95 -2.79 -0.64 2.32
N ASP A 96 -4.07 -0.38 2.51
CA ASP A 96 -4.67 0.65 3.35
C ASP A 96 -5.34 0.08 4.61
N HIS A 97 -5.16 -1.22 4.89
CA HIS A 97 -5.82 -1.88 6.02
C HIS A 97 -5.42 -1.28 7.37
N MET A 98 -4.21 -0.71 7.45
CA MET A 98 -3.71 -0.04 8.65
C MET A 98 -4.49 1.24 9.00
N ASP A 99 -5.15 1.91 8.05
CA ASP A 99 -6.03 3.06 8.32
C ASP A 99 -7.21 2.65 9.22
N TRP A 100 -7.77 1.48 8.95
CA TRP A 100 -8.83 0.91 9.77
C TRP A 100 -8.29 0.40 11.11
N LEU A 101 -7.15 -0.29 11.11
CA LEU A 101 -6.56 -0.80 12.34
C LEU A 101 -6.22 0.33 13.31
N SER A 102 -5.61 1.43 12.84
CA SER A 102 -5.25 2.57 13.67
C SER A 102 -6.46 3.21 14.36
N THR A 103 -7.64 3.14 13.74
CA THR A 103 -8.87 3.78 14.24
C THR A 103 -9.69 2.84 15.12
N SER A 104 -9.82 1.57 14.74
CA SER A 104 -10.79 0.64 15.35
C SER A 104 -10.14 -0.52 16.12
N ARG A 105 -8.87 -0.84 15.85
CA ARG A 105 -8.17 -2.02 16.41
C ARG A 105 -6.69 -1.75 16.62
N TYR A 106 -6.35 -0.64 17.28
CA TYR A 106 -4.96 -0.23 17.50
C TYR A 106 -4.07 -1.32 18.15
N PRO A 107 -4.55 -2.13 19.13
CA PRO A 107 -3.75 -3.24 19.66
C PRO A 107 -3.35 -4.32 18.63
N ILE A 108 -4.13 -4.46 17.55
CA ILE A 108 -3.78 -5.36 16.43
C ILE A 108 -2.73 -4.71 15.53
N LEU A 109 -2.82 -3.40 15.28
CA LEU A 109 -1.79 -2.66 14.55
C LEU A 109 -0.43 -2.78 15.24
N VAL A 110 -0.39 -2.64 16.57
CA VAL A 110 0.83 -2.80 17.38
C VAL A 110 1.41 -4.19 17.21
N GLN A 111 0.58 -5.23 17.32
CA GLN A 111 1.04 -6.61 17.14
C GLN A 111 1.52 -6.89 15.72
N GLU A 112 0.84 -6.35 14.70
CA GLU A 112 1.24 -6.52 13.30
C GLU A 112 2.63 -5.94 13.06
N TRP A 113 2.89 -4.71 13.52
CA TRP A 113 4.20 -4.09 13.41
C TRP A 113 5.29 -4.80 14.22
N GLN A 114 4.95 -5.27 15.43
CA GLN A 114 5.87 -6.10 16.22
C GLN A 114 6.30 -7.34 15.42
N TRP A 115 5.36 -8.03 14.77
CA TRP A 115 5.67 -9.23 14.00
C TRP A 115 6.35 -8.92 12.67
N ILE A 116 6.02 -7.82 12.00
CA ILE A 116 6.74 -7.34 10.81
C ILE A 116 8.22 -7.14 11.15
N VAL A 117 8.51 -6.38 12.21
CA VAL A 117 9.89 -6.14 12.68
C VAL A 117 10.57 -7.45 13.08
N ASN A 118 9.88 -8.33 13.81
CA ASN A 118 10.43 -9.62 14.21
C ASN A 118 10.74 -10.56 13.04
N ARG A 119 10.07 -10.42 11.89
CA ARG A 119 10.17 -11.33 10.72
C ARG A 119 10.85 -10.72 9.50
N ALA A 120 11.18 -9.43 9.55
CA ALA A 120 11.90 -8.76 8.50
C ALA A 120 13.29 -9.37 8.28
N ALA A 121 13.67 -9.54 7.01
CA ALA A 121 15.04 -9.85 6.61
C ALA A 121 15.93 -8.60 6.77
N PRO A 122 17.27 -8.76 6.85
CA PRO A 122 18.18 -7.63 6.69
C PRO A 122 17.88 -6.89 5.36
N ASN A 123 17.73 -5.56 5.41
CA ASN A 123 17.31 -4.72 4.29
C ASN A 123 15.87 -4.96 3.79
N ALA A 124 14.95 -5.26 4.71
CA ALA A 124 13.54 -5.33 4.39
C ALA A 124 13.03 -3.96 3.93
N ARG A 125 12.23 -3.96 2.86
CA ARG A 125 11.52 -2.76 2.37
C ARG A 125 10.03 -2.94 2.56
N ILE A 126 9.39 -1.89 3.03
CA ILE A 126 7.96 -1.85 3.31
C ILE A 126 7.35 -0.76 2.43
N LEU A 127 6.34 -1.14 1.66
CA LEU A 127 5.51 -0.25 0.86
C LEU A 127 4.11 -0.26 1.46
N TRP A 128 3.50 0.92 1.62
CA TRP A 128 2.09 1.00 1.96
C TRP A 128 1.38 2.18 1.32
N ARG A 129 0.06 2.10 1.26
CA ARG A 129 -0.83 3.17 0.81
C ARG A 129 -1.78 3.55 1.93
N SER A 130 -2.27 4.77 1.92
CA SER A 130 -3.28 5.22 2.89
C SER A 130 -4.33 6.08 2.20
N GLY A 131 -5.55 6.01 2.70
CA GLY A 131 -6.60 6.98 2.37
C GLY A 131 -6.31 8.37 2.95
N GLY A 132 -5.39 8.47 3.91
CA GLY A 132 -4.90 9.71 4.48
C GLY A 132 -3.71 10.31 3.78
N LEU A 133 -3.51 11.62 3.98
CA LEU A 133 -2.33 12.34 3.51
C LEU A 133 -1.08 12.00 4.33
N GLU A 134 -1.26 11.66 5.59
CA GLU A 134 -0.16 11.34 6.52
C GLU A 134 -0.45 10.04 7.28
N THR A 135 0.60 9.27 7.53
CA THR A 135 0.52 7.96 8.21
C THR A 135 1.26 7.97 9.55
N GLY A 136 1.12 9.05 10.32
CA GLY A 136 1.70 9.14 11.66
C GLY A 136 1.21 8.05 12.62
N PHE A 137 0.10 7.38 12.31
CA PHE A 137 -0.35 6.19 13.05
C PHE A 137 0.60 5.00 12.92
N VAL A 138 1.47 4.96 11.90
CA VAL A 138 2.57 3.97 11.78
C VAL A 138 3.73 4.39 12.67
N ASP A 139 4.19 5.63 12.53
CA ASP A 139 5.36 6.13 13.26
C ASP A 139 5.18 6.04 14.77
N ASN A 140 3.96 6.29 15.25
CA ASN A 140 3.64 6.29 16.68
C ASN A 140 3.43 4.90 17.30
N VAL A 141 3.50 3.82 16.52
CA VAL A 141 3.38 2.46 17.05
C VAL A 141 4.59 2.15 17.92
N ARG A 142 4.34 1.79 19.19
CA ARG A 142 5.38 1.33 20.12
C ARG A 142 5.50 -0.19 20.09
N ILE A 143 6.72 -0.68 19.90
CA ILE A 143 7.06 -2.11 19.85
C ILE A 143 8.32 -2.39 20.68
N ASP A 144 8.55 -3.66 21.02
CA ASP A 144 9.78 -4.13 21.67
C ASP A 144 10.82 -4.56 20.63
N VAL A 145 12.03 -4.02 20.73
CA VAL A 145 13.17 -4.43 19.91
C VAL A 145 14.36 -4.67 20.83
N GLY A 146 14.69 -5.95 21.04
CA GLY A 146 15.82 -6.34 21.89
C GLY A 146 15.61 -6.00 23.38
N GLY A 147 14.36 -5.97 23.86
CA GLY A 147 14.03 -5.60 25.25
C GLY A 147 13.87 -4.10 25.47
N GLU A 148 14.01 -3.27 24.43
CA GLU A 148 13.78 -1.83 24.48
C GLU A 148 12.49 -1.46 23.74
N SER A 149 11.66 -0.62 24.36
CA SER A 149 10.49 -0.03 23.69
C SER A 149 10.93 1.06 22.71
N LYS A 150 10.67 0.86 21.41
CA LYS A 150 10.95 1.83 20.34
C LYS A 150 9.69 2.17 19.56
N LEU A 151 9.64 3.36 18.97
CA LEU A 151 8.64 3.73 17.99
C LEU A 151 9.03 3.14 16.63
N VAL A 152 8.05 2.62 15.89
CA VAL A 152 8.28 2.09 14.54
C VAL A 152 8.93 3.14 13.64
N GLY A 153 8.53 4.43 13.76
CA GLY A 153 9.13 5.51 12.98
C GLY A 153 10.64 5.69 13.20
N GLU A 154 11.17 5.28 14.35
CA GLU A 154 12.63 5.32 14.63
C GLU A 154 13.40 4.23 13.87
N LEU A 155 12.70 3.20 13.38
CA LEU A 155 13.27 2.07 12.65
C LEU A 155 13.12 2.21 11.13
N LEU A 156 12.38 3.21 10.65
CA LEU A 156 12.04 3.38 9.24
C LEU A 156 12.88 4.47 8.59
N GLU A 157 13.69 4.09 7.61
CA GLU A 157 14.33 5.02 6.68
C GLU A 157 13.39 5.27 5.49
N TYR A 158 12.72 6.42 5.50
CA TYR A 158 11.77 6.80 4.47
C TYR A 158 12.44 7.25 3.17
N ASN A 159 12.03 6.66 2.04
CA ASN A 159 12.37 7.15 0.70
C ASN A 159 11.25 8.03 0.15
N ARG A 160 11.15 9.25 0.69
CA ARG A 160 10.03 10.18 0.42
C ARG A 160 10.02 10.69 -1.02
N GLU A 161 11.19 10.96 -1.59
CA GLU A 161 11.30 11.46 -2.96
C GLU A 161 10.80 10.43 -3.98
N LEU A 162 11.28 9.18 -3.87
CA LEU A 162 10.82 8.09 -4.73
C LEU A 162 9.33 7.80 -4.51
N ALA A 163 8.86 7.85 -3.26
CA ALA A 163 7.45 7.66 -2.95
C ALA A 163 6.58 8.73 -3.64
N ALA A 164 6.98 10.00 -3.57
CA ALA A 164 6.26 11.10 -4.23
C ALA A 164 6.25 10.93 -5.76
N GLU A 165 7.41 10.66 -6.37
CA GLU A 165 7.54 10.47 -7.82
C GLU A 165 6.65 9.31 -8.32
N LEU A 166 6.62 8.19 -7.58
CA LEU A 166 5.82 7.03 -7.97
C LEU A 166 4.33 7.20 -7.65
N HIS A 167 3.98 8.01 -6.65
CA HIS A 167 2.58 8.32 -6.33
C HIS A 167 1.90 9.10 -7.44
N GLU A 168 2.60 10.06 -8.06
CA GLU A 168 2.10 10.80 -9.23
C GLU A 168 1.80 9.88 -10.42
N LYS A 169 2.53 8.77 -10.53
CA LYS A 169 2.37 7.75 -11.58
C LYS A 169 1.34 6.67 -11.22
N ASP A 170 0.73 6.74 -10.03
CA ASP A 170 -0.28 5.76 -9.61
C ASP A 170 -1.55 5.92 -10.45
N ARG A 171 -1.79 4.94 -11.32
CA ARG A 171 -2.87 4.97 -12.32
C ARG A 171 -4.27 4.86 -11.71
N VAL A 172 -4.37 4.34 -10.49
CA VAL A 172 -5.63 4.21 -9.74
C VAL A 172 -6.02 5.56 -9.13
N HIS A 173 -5.05 6.30 -8.58
CA HIS A 173 -5.20 7.65 -8.04
C HIS A 173 -6.32 7.81 -6.99
N THR A 174 -6.62 6.75 -6.23
CA THR A 174 -7.67 6.75 -5.18
C THR A 174 -7.13 6.84 -3.75
N TYR A 175 -5.81 6.84 -3.58
CA TYR A 175 -5.16 6.90 -2.28
C TYR A 175 -4.63 8.30 -2.01
N GLY A 176 -4.74 8.77 -0.76
CA GLY A 176 -4.24 10.08 -0.36
C GLY A 176 -2.72 10.12 -0.16
N SER A 177 -2.08 8.96 0.04
CA SER A 177 -0.63 8.87 0.10
C SER A 177 -0.09 7.47 -0.25
N PHE A 178 1.19 7.44 -0.63
CA PHE A 178 1.99 6.25 -0.88
C PHE A 178 3.35 6.41 -0.19
N HIS A 179 3.82 5.35 0.47
CA HIS A 179 5.02 5.38 1.30
C HIS A 179 5.96 4.25 0.95
N ILE A 180 7.25 4.56 1.04
CA ILE A 180 8.36 3.62 0.86
C ILE A 180 9.30 3.82 2.04
N ALA A 181 9.57 2.74 2.78
CA ALA A 181 10.57 2.77 3.84
C ALA A 181 11.42 1.50 3.86
N ASP A 182 12.71 1.67 4.13
CA ASP A 182 13.63 0.58 4.44
C ASP A 182 13.74 0.43 5.96
N LEU A 183 13.67 -0.81 6.44
CA LEU A 183 13.73 -1.11 7.87
C LEU A 183 15.20 -1.20 8.34
N LYS A 184 15.55 -0.40 9.35
CA LYS A 184 16.85 -0.39 10.03
C LYS A 184 16.72 -1.17 11.34
N LEU A 185 17.20 -2.41 11.32
CA LEU A 185 17.29 -3.29 12.49
C LEU A 185 18.70 -3.32 13.05
#